data_AF-A0A7J4S7D7-F1
#
_entry.id   AF-A0A7J4S7D7-F1
#
_cell.length_a   1.000
_cell.length_b   1.000
_cell.length_c   1.000
_cell.angle_alpha   90.00
_cell.angle_beta   90.00
_cell.angle_gamma   90.00
#
_symmetry.space_group_name_H-M   'P 1'
#
loop_
_entity.id
_entity.type
_entity.pdbx_description
1 polymer ?
#
loop_
_entity_poly.entity_id
_entity_poly.type
_entity_poly.pdbx_seq_one_letter_code
_entity_poly.pdbx_strand_id
1 'polypeptide(L)' 'MAIWKAMLDGEYEEGGAVLRLKTDIQDPNPAFRDRVLFRVSNREHPRVGTRYHVWPMLEFSWAVDDHLLGVTHVI' A
#
# COMPACT_ATOMS: atom_id res chain seq x y z
N MET A 1 9.50 9.43 8.20
CA MET A 1 9.24 10.07 6.89
C MET A 1 10.37 9.85 5.88
N ALA A 2 11.65 9.84 6.27
CA ALA A 2 12.77 9.63 5.34
C ALA A 2 12.65 8.34 4.48
N ILE A 3 12.36 7.20 5.11
CA ILE A 3 12.20 5.91 4.40
C ILE A 3 11.07 5.96 3.37
N TRP A 4 9.93 6.56 3.74
CA TRP A 4 8.79 6.70 2.83
C TRP A 4 9.15 7.54 1.59
N LYS A 5 9.88 8.63 1.78
CA LYS A 5 10.36 9.45 0.67
C LYS A 5 11.32 8.67 -0.24
N ALA A 6 12.27 7.94 0.33
CA ALA A 6 13.18 7.09 -0.44
C ALA A 6 12.43 5.99 -1.23
N MET A 7 11.34 5.42 -0.69
CA MET A 7 10.47 4.49 -1.44
C MET A 7 9.83 5.18 -2.65
N LEU A 8 9.30 6.39 -2.47
CA LEU A 8 8.67 7.16 -3.56
C LEU A 8 9.67 7.60 -4.63
N ASP A 9 10.90 7.93 -4.21
CA ASP A 9 12.00 8.38 -5.08
C ASP A 9 12.68 7.21 -5.83
N GLY A 10 12.23 5.97 -5.62
CA GLY A 10 12.74 4.79 -6.32
C GLY A 10 14.08 4.28 -5.80
N GLU A 11 14.48 4.64 -4.58
CA GLU A 11 15.74 4.18 -3.96
C GLU A 11 15.71 2.71 -3.51
N TYR A 12 14.55 2.06 -3.58
CA TYR A 12 14.36 0.64 -3.25
C TYR A 12 13.98 -0.16 -4.49
N GLU A 13 14.53 -1.38 -4.57
CA GLU A 13 14.11 -2.37 -5.57
C GLU A 13 12.78 -3.04 -5.20
N GLU A 14 12.16 -3.74 -6.16
CA GLU A 14 10.93 -4.52 -5.92
C GLU A 14 11.14 -5.52 -4.77
N GLY A 15 10.28 -5.45 -3.75
CA GLY A 15 10.40 -6.27 -2.52
C GLY A 15 11.38 -5.73 -1.47
N GLY A 16 12.13 -4.66 -1.74
CA GLY A 16 13.12 -4.09 -0.82
C GLY A 16 12.51 -3.33 0.36
N ALA A 17 11.27 -2.84 0.23
CA ALA A 17 10.55 -2.14 1.30
C ALA A 17 9.03 -2.26 1.16
N VAL A 18 8.34 -2.16 2.32
CA VAL A 18 6.89 -2.11 2.43
C VAL A 18 6.45 -1.08 3.47
N LEU A 19 5.32 -0.41 3.23
CA LEU A 19 4.65 0.39 4.26
C LEU A 19 3.63 -0.51 4.97
N ARG A 20 3.65 -0.51 6.30
CA ARG A 20 2.74 -1.32 7.12
C ARG A 20 1.88 -0.40 7.99
N LEU A 21 0.61 -0.79 8.19
CA LEU A 21 -0.20 -0.23 9.26
C LEU A 21 0.36 -0.75 10.57
N LYS A 22 0.71 0.14 11.50
CA LYS A 22 1.17 -0.28 12.83
C LYS A 22 -0.04 -0.67 13.68
N THR A 23 -0.11 -1.95 14.06
CA THR A 23 -1.16 -2.50 14.93
C THR A 23 -0.51 -3.32 16.04
N ASP A 24 -1.07 -4.49 16.38
CA ASP A 24 -0.49 -5.48 17.28
C ASP A 24 -0.07 -6.73 16.49
N ILE A 25 1.21 -7.08 16.57
CA ILE A 25 1.76 -8.30 15.96
C ILE A 25 1.23 -9.57 16.64
N GLN A 26 0.72 -9.48 17.87
CA GLN A 26 0.14 -10.58 18.63
C GLN A 26 -1.39 -10.67 18.49
N ASP A 27 -2.01 -9.88 17.61
CA ASP A 27 -3.46 -9.91 17.41
C ASP A 27 -3.93 -11.35 17.11
N PRO A 28 -4.97 -11.88 17.78
CA PRO A 28 -5.46 -13.23 17.53
C PRO A 28 -5.89 -13.44 16.06
N ASN A 29 -6.32 -12.37 15.38
CA ASN A 29 -6.60 -12.38 13.96
C ASN A 29 -5.33 -12.04 13.15
N PRO A 30 -4.74 -13.00 12.42
CA PRO A 30 -3.51 -12.79 11.67
C PRO A 30 -3.64 -11.73 10.57
N ALA A 31 -4.85 -11.48 10.08
CA ALA A 31 -5.07 -10.47 9.04
C ALA A 31 -4.82 -9.04 9.55
N PHE A 32 -4.95 -8.78 10.85
CA PHE A 32 -4.74 -7.43 11.41
C PHE A 32 -3.30 -7.16 11.85
N ARG A 33 -2.46 -8.20 11.93
CA ARG A 33 -1.06 -8.10 12.38
C ARG A 33 -0.21 -7.29 11.43
N ASP A 34 0.06 -6.05 11.79
CA ASP A 34 0.89 -5.10 11.06
C ASP A 34 0.74 -5.22 9.54
N ARG A 35 -0.50 -5.08 9.03
CA ARG A 35 -0.84 -5.36 7.63
C ARG A 35 -0.02 -4.48 6.67
N VAL A 36 0.46 -5.05 5.57
CA VAL A 36 1.11 -4.30 4.50
C VAL A 36 0.08 -3.45 3.76
N LEU A 37 0.32 -2.14 3.66
CA LEU A 37 -0.53 -1.18 2.95
C LEU A 37 0.03 -0.80 1.59
N PHE A 38 1.37 -0.76 1.44
CA PHE A 38 2.02 -0.43 0.17
C PHE A 38 3.26 -1.27 -0.04
N ARG A 39 3.58 -1.52 -1.32
CA ARG A 39 4.80 -2.20 -1.76
C ARG A 39 5.50 -1.43 -2.86
N VAL A 40 6.80 -1.61 -2.96
CA VAL A 40 7.58 -1.18 -4.13
C VAL A 40 7.35 -2.16 -5.29
N SER A 41 7.00 -1.66 -6.47
CA SER A 41 6.95 -2.41 -7.72
C SER A 41 7.27 -1.48 -8.89
N ASN A 42 8.34 -1.81 -9.62
CA ASN A 42 8.84 -1.03 -10.74
C ASN A 42 8.21 -1.45 -12.08
N ARG A 43 7.09 -2.16 -12.05
CA ARG A 43 6.36 -2.60 -13.24
C ARG A 43 5.64 -1.44 -13.89
N GLU A 44 5.63 -1.41 -15.21
CA GLU A 44 4.89 -0.40 -15.97
C GLU A 44 3.37 -0.59 -15.77
N HIS A 45 2.68 0.49 -15.38
CA HIS A 45 1.24 0.48 -15.19
C HIS A 45 0.51 0.93 -16.47
N PRO A 46 -0.53 0.20 -16.93
CA PRO A 46 -1.17 0.45 -18.23
C PRO A 46 -1.77 1.85 -18.40
N ARG A 47 -2.12 2.54 -17.31
CA ARG A 47 -2.73 3.89 -17.35
C ARG A 47 -1.78 5.04 -17.05
N VAL A 48 -0.68 4.79 -16.33
CA VAL A 48 0.19 5.85 -15.81
C VAL A 48 1.68 5.58 -16.07
N GLY A 49 1.98 4.55 -16.88
CA GLY A 49 3.33 4.15 -17.24
C GLY A 49 4.19 3.85 -16.01
N THR A 50 5.40 4.38 -16.02
CA THR A 50 6.41 4.23 -14.96
C THR A 50 6.39 5.37 -13.94
N ARG A 51 5.33 6.18 -13.89
CA ARG A 51 5.25 7.38 -13.02
C ARG A 51 5.38 7.09 -11.53
N TYR A 52 4.97 5.90 -11.08
CA TYR A 52 4.93 5.54 -9.66
C TYR A 52 5.67 4.23 -9.41
N HIS A 53 6.45 4.22 -8.32
CA HIS A 53 7.20 3.06 -7.84
C HIS A 53 6.51 2.34 -6.67
N VAL A 54 5.64 3.03 -5.94
CA VAL A 54 5.00 2.52 -4.73
C VAL A 54 3.51 2.38 -4.96
N TRP A 55 2.99 1.18 -4.74
CA TRP A 55 1.62 0.82 -5.07
C TRP A 55 0.86 0.35 -3.83
N PRO A 56 -0.41 0.76 -3.67
CA PRO A 56 -1.23 0.31 -2.56
C PRO A 56 -1.57 -1.18 -2.71
N MET A 57 -1.73 -1.83 -1.57
CA MET A 57 -2.39 -3.12 -1.47
C MET A 57 -3.91 -2.91 -1.53
N LEU A 58 -4.61 -3.99 -1.87
CA LEU A 58 -6.05 -4.01 -2.10
C LEU A 58 -6.85 -3.38 -0.95
N GLU A 59 -6.46 -3.70 0.28
CA GLU A 59 -7.13 -3.26 1.49
C GLU A 59 -7.02 -1.75 1.71
N PHE A 60 -5.90 -1.15 1.31
CA PHE A 60 -5.75 0.31 1.38
C PHE A 60 -6.49 1.00 0.23
N SER A 61 -6.38 0.46 -0.99
CA SER A 61 -7.05 1.06 -2.16
C SER A 61 -8.56 1.09 -1.99
N TRP A 62 -9.18 -0.03 -1.57
CA TRP A 62 -10.63 -0.09 -1.40
C TRP A 62 -11.14 0.84 -0.30
N ALA A 63 -10.46 0.88 0.85
CA ALA A 63 -10.88 1.77 1.94
C ALA A 63 -10.89 3.25 1.52
N VAL A 64 -9.91 3.67 0.72
CA VAL A 64 -9.84 5.03 0.17
C VAL A 64 -10.90 5.24 -0.91
N ASP A 65 -11.01 4.31 -1.86
CA ASP A 65 -11.97 4.42 -2.96
C ASP A 65 -13.41 4.45 -2.45
N ASP A 66 -13.79 3.55 -1.54
CA ASP A 66 -15.13 3.50 -0.95
C ASP A 66 -15.49 4.81 -0.25
N HIS A 67 -14.55 5.38 0.51
CA HIS A 67 -14.74 6.65 1.17
C HIS A 67 -14.90 7.81 0.17
N LEU A 68 -14.02 7.89 -0.83
CA LEU A 68 -14.02 8.98 -1.82
C LEU A 68 -15.20 8.90 -2.79
N LEU A 69 -15.67 7.70 -3.11
CA LEU A 69 -16.81 7.46 -3.98
C LEU A 69 -18.15 7.50 -3.24
N GLY A 70 -18.15 7.61 -1.92
CA GLY A 70 -19.37 7.65 -1.09
C GLY A 70 -20.12 6.32 -1.09
N VAL A 71 -19.39 5.21 -1.17
CA VAL A 71 -19.96 3.86 -1.10
C VAL A 71 -20.61 3.67 0.27
N THR A 72 -21.88 3.26 0.27
CA THR A 72 -22.65 3.06 1.50
C THR A 72 -22.73 1.61 1.93
N HIS A 73 -22.57 0.67 0.98
CA HIS A 73 -22.66 -0.77 1.21
C HIS A 73 -21.54 -1.46 0.44
N VAL A 74 -20.61 -2.08 1.18
CA VAL A 74 -19.53 -2.91 0.65
C VAL A 74 -19.98 -4.37 0.85
N ILE A 75 -20.17 -5.10 -0.25
CA ILE A 75 -20.76 -6.45 -0.27
C ILE A 75 -19.69 -7.48 -0.63
#